data_AF-A0A1Y2GA18-F1
#
_entry.id   AF-A0A1Y2GA18-F1
#
_cell.length_a   1.000
_cell.length_b   1.000
_cell.length_c   1.000
_cell.angle_alpha   90.00
_cell.angle_beta   90.00
_cell.angle_gamma   90.00
#
_symmetry.space_group_name_H-M   'P 1'
#
loop_
_entity.id
_entity.type
_entity.pdbx_description
1 polymer ?
#
loop_
_entity_poly.entity_id
_entity_poly.type
_entity_poly.pdbx_seq_one_letter_code
_entity_poly.pdbx_strand_id
1 'polypeptide(L)'
;MSFSEEEESPDWYIEKGWHFDQNNDFVDKEGRFFDFESQQEHYEYVQLMIRRHIFDELQRRFDFYPIYVPATLDLKLPAKTVVRRGPRCPQVYATKDYRSNPKLMVIVQGLGEVPPGQWARKLFTNGKRGQWGLATQFPYIERALAEKWAIILCDPNHDEGKPKNRKTRALHVQRVWEDLIRAGTTATLDLYEAIKLEFNQRVQAIAFLDGEVSRADPSTPEGEWFAKHSRSFRKQSLDVASTNEETVATSDHDSVPGIAVKQVFRFLKAKVDQFDDIPSRAEVNALNAGPSSAVISTLSSSPQLSEPNPEPSDYGTKDPSS
;
A
#
# COMPACT_ATOMS: atom_id res chain seq x y z
N MET A 1 -13.42 -20.96 -9.18
CA MET A 1 -13.23 -22.34 -8.70
C MET A 1 -14.08 -22.45 -7.45
N SER A 2 -15.22 -23.12 -7.59
CA SER A 2 -16.04 -23.55 -6.48
C SER A 2 -15.26 -24.60 -5.70
N PHE A 3 -14.99 -24.33 -4.43
CA PHE A 3 -14.48 -25.35 -3.51
C PHE A 3 -15.60 -26.38 -3.32
N SER A 4 -15.43 -27.59 -3.84
CA SER A 4 -16.18 -28.75 -3.40
C SER A 4 -15.65 -29.16 -2.03
N GLU A 5 -16.53 -29.31 -1.05
CA GLU A 5 -16.26 -29.72 0.33
C GLU A 5 -15.81 -31.20 0.47
N GLU A 6 -15.10 -31.71 -0.53
CA GLU A 6 -14.47 -33.02 -0.54
C GLU A 6 -12.94 -32.84 -0.54
N GLU A 7 -12.40 -32.27 0.55
CA GLU A 7 -10.95 -32.26 0.83
C GLU A 7 -10.62 -33.45 1.76
N GLU A 8 -10.18 -34.57 1.19
CA GLU A 8 -9.35 -35.55 1.91
C GLU A 8 -8.01 -34.88 2.29
N SER A 9 -7.43 -34.96 3.49
CA SER A 9 -7.93 -35.12 4.85
C SER A 9 -7.02 -34.23 5.74
N PRO A 10 -7.56 -33.47 6.72
CA PRO A 10 -6.79 -32.81 7.77
C PRO A 10 -5.75 -33.71 8.47
N ASP A 11 -5.94 -35.04 8.39
CA ASP A 11 -5.15 -36.03 9.11
C ASP A 11 -3.68 -36.06 8.69
N TRP A 12 -3.33 -35.99 7.40
CA TRP A 12 -1.91 -36.03 6.98
C TRP A 12 -1.12 -34.83 7.52
N TYR A 13 -1.72 -33.64 7.45
CA TYR A 13 -1.09 -32.44 7.94
C TYR A 13 -0.92 -32.47 9.46
N ILE A 14 -1.97 -32.86 10.19
CA ILE A 14 -1.95 -33.00 11.65
C ILE A 14 -0.93 -34.06 12.05
N GLU A 15 -0.90 -35.19 11.35
CA GLU A 15 0.03 -36.29 11.59
C GLU A 15 1.48 -35.87 11.34
N LYS A 16 1.76 -35.16 10.24
CA LYS A 16 3.10 -34.65 9.92
C LYS A 16 3.50 -33.44 10.76
N GLY A 17 2.54 -32.72 11.32
CA GLY A 17 2.78 -31.56 12.18
C GLY A 17 3.56 -30.44 11.50
N TRP A 18 3.20 -30.10 10.27
CA TRP A 18 3.83 -29.00 9.52
C TRP A 18 3.62 -27.66 10.21
N HIS A 19 4.69 -26.88 10.38
CA HIS A 19 4.69 -25.61 11.07
C HIS A 19 5.84 -24.73 10.59
N PHE A 20 5.81 -23.44 10.97
CA PHE A 20 6.99 -22.60 10.93
C PHE A 20 7.79 -22.80 12.22
N ASP A 21 9.07 -23.15 12.06
CA ASP A 21 9.98 -23.26 13.20
C ASP A 21 10.42 -21.88 13.72
N GLN A 22 11.26 -21.88 14.75
CA GLN A 22 11.84 -20.67 15.34
C GLN A 22 12.72 -19.83 14.39
N ASN A 23 13.13 -20.38 13.25
CA ASN A 23 13.89 -19.70 12.21
C ASN A 23 13.00 -19.18 11.07
N ASN A 24 11.68 -19.36 11.18
CA ASN A 24 10.70 -19.13 10.11
C ASN A 24 10.92 -20.03 8.87
N ASP A 25 11.47 -21.23 9.08
CA ASP A 25 11.50 -22.27 8.06
C ASP A 25 10.22 -23.12 8.14
N PHE A 26 9.58 -23.40 6.99
CA PHE A 26 8.39 -24.26 6.94
C PHE A 26 8.80 -25.73 6.89
N VAL A 27 8.54 -26.46 7.98
CA VAL A 27 9.02 -27.83 8.21
C VAL A 27 7.97 -28.71 8.85
N ASP A 28 8.12 -30.03 8.74
CA ASP A 28 7.33 -30.99 9.50
C ASP A 28 7.79 -31.07 10.97
N LYS A 29 7.10 -31.87 11.79
CA LYS A 29 7.43 -32.05 13.22
C LYS A 29 8.82 -32.67 13.45
N GLU A 30 9.40 -33.32 12.44
CA GLU A 30 10.78 -33.84 12.45
C GLU A 30 11.80 -32.81 11.93
N GLY A 31 11.37 -31.61 11.53
CA GLY A 31 12.24 -30.56 11.02
C GLY A 31 12.65 -30.73 9.55
N ARG A 32 11.93 -31.57 8.79
CA ARG A 32 12.18 -31.80 7.36
C ARG A 32 11.38 -30.83 6.49
N PHE A 33 11.96 -30.45 5.36
CA PHE A 33 11.30 -29.59 4.39
C PHE A 33 10.28 -30.33 3.54
N PHE A 34 9.36 -29.57 2.96
CA PHE A 34 8.42 -30.07 1.96
C PHE A 34 9.19 -30.57 0.74
N ASP A 35 8.90 -31.79 0.33
CA ASP A 35 9.47 -32.40 -0.85
C ASP A 35 8.39 -32.48 -1.94
N PHE A 36 8.54 -31.61 -2.95
CA PHE A 36 7.56 -31.52 -4.04
C PHE A 36 7.49 -32.81 -4.87
N GLU A 37 8.57 -33.60 -4.96
CA GLU A 37 8.56 -34.82 -5.77
C GLU A 37 7.70 -35.92 -5.14
N SER A 38 7.71 -36.02 -3.81
CA SER A 38 7.01 -37.09 -3.08
C SER A 38 5.72 -36.66 -2.39
N GLN A 39 5.40 -35.36 -2.36
CA GLN A 39 4.27 -34.81 -1.59
C GLN A 39 3.40 -33.83 -2.39
N GLN A 40 3.48 -33.87 -3.73
CA GLN A 40 2.81 -32.93 -4.64
C GLN A 40 1.30 -32.81 -4.37
N GLU A 41 0.64 -33.91 -4.03
CA GLU A 41 -0.79 -34.00 -3.72
C GLU A 41 -1.20 -33.14 -2.52
N HIS A 42 -0.26 -32.81 -1.63
CA HIS A 42 -0.49 -31.97 -0.45
C HIS A 42 -0.08 -30.50 -0.66
N TYR A 43 0.44 -30.14 -1.83
CA TYR A 43 1.00 -28.82 -2.08
C TYR A 43 0.00 -27.68 -1.86
N GLU A 44 -1.23 -27.81 -2.33
CA GLU A 44 -2.24 -26.75 -2.14
C GLU A 44 -2.62 -26.57 -0.67
N TYR A 45 -2.72 -27.67 0.08
CA TYR A 45 -2.98 -27.62 1.52
C TYR A 45 -1.83 -26.93 2.28
N VAL A 46 -0.57 -27.28 1.96
CA VAL A 46 0.62 -26.63 2.52
C VAL A 46 0.59 -25.12 2.24
N GLN A 47 0.21 -24.72 1.03
CA GLN A 47 0.16 -23.32 0.63
C GLN A 47 -0.99 -22.57 1.33
N LEU A 48 -2.11 -23.24 1.63
CA LEU A 48 -3.16 -22.70 2.49
C LEU A 48 -2.66 -22.42 3.92
N MET A 49 -1.84 -23.32 4.48
CA MET A 49 -1.29 -23.15 5.82
C MET A 49 -0.24 -22.04 5.90
N ILE A 50 0.63 -21.95 4.90
CA ILE A 50 1.56 -20.83 4.73
C ILE A 50 0.79 -19.51 4.67
N ARG A 51 -0.27 -19.45 3.86
CA ARG A 51 -1.14 -18.26 3.76
C ARG A 51 -1.74 -17.86 5.09
N ARG A 52 -2.29 -18.82 5.86
CA ARG A 52 -2.86 -18.56 7.19
C ARG A 52 -1.83 -17.94 8.12
N HIS A 53 -0.64 -18.55 8.19
CA HIS A 53 0.44 -18.04 9.04
C HIS A 53 0.87 -16.61 8.66
N ILE A 54 0.99 -16.31 7.35
CA ILE A 54 1.32 -14.96 6.88
C ILE A 54 0.25 -13.94 7.29
N PHE A 55 -1.03 -14.29 7.19
CA PHE A 55 -2.12 -13.41 7.62
C PHE A 55 -2.15 -13.20 9.13
N ASP A 56 -1.91 -14.25 9.91
CA ASP A 56 -1.81 -14.14 11.36
C ASP A 56 -0.67 -13.21 11.76
N GLU A 57 0.49 -13.29 11.12
CA GLU A 57 1.60 -12.38 11.37
C GLU A 57 1.32 -10.94 10.91
N LEU A 58 0.66 -10.74 9.76
CA LEU A 58 0.22 -9.40 9.32
C LEU A 58 -0.65 -8.71 10.38
N GLN A 59 -1.61 -9.44 10.96
CA GLN A 59 -2.51 -8.90 11.98
C GLN A 59 -1.81 -8.75 13.32
N ARG A 60 -1.14 -9.79 13.79
CA ARG A 60 -0.63 -9.88 15.17
C ARG A 60 0.65 -9.08 15.37
N ARG A 61 1.54 -9.04 14.37
CA ARG A 61 2.84 -8.37 14.46
C ARG A 61 2.82 -6.95 13.91
N PHE A 62 2.03 -6.70 12.86
CA PHE A 62 2.03 -5.43 12.15
C PHE A 62 0.71 -4.66 12.22
N ASP A 63 -0.32 -5.22 12.89
CA ASP A 63 -1.62 -4.57 13.10
C ASP A 63 -2.31 -4.18 11.80
N PHE A 64 -2.05 -4.94 10.73
CA PHE A 64 -2.76 -4.79 9.47
C PHE A 64 -4.19 -5.27 9.63
N TYR A 65 -5.11 -4.57 9.00
CA TYR A 65 -6.49 -4.99 8.96
C TYR A 65 -6.98 -5.11 7.52
N PRO A 66 -7.93 -6.03 7.29
CA PRO A 66 -8.50 -6.22 5.98
C PRO A 66 -9.41 -5.07 5.54
N ILE A 67 -9.31 -4.69 4.27
CA ILE A 67 -10.20 -3.72 3.63
C ILE A 67 -10.92 -4.38 2.45
N TYR A 68 -12.24 -4.25 2.42
CA TYR A 68 -13.04 -4.66 1.28
C TYR A 68 -13.11 -3.54 0.25
N VAL A 69 -12.61 -3.81 -0.96
CA VAL A 69 -12.75 -2.92 -2.12
C VAL A 69 -13.71 -3.61 -3.11
N PRO A 70 -14.92 -3.06 -3.35
CA PRO A 70 -15.88 -3.67 -4.27
C PRO A 70 -15.30 -3.83 -5.67
N ALA A 71 -15.48 -5.02 -6.27
CA ALA A 71 -15.03 -5.32 -7.63
C ALA A 71 -15.79 -4.52 -8.71
N THR A 72 -17.04 -4.16 -8.42
CA THR A 72 -17.90 -3.32 -9.26
C THR A 72 -18.82 -2.47 -8.39
N LEU A 73 -18.89 -1.17 -8.67
CA LEU A 73 -20.12 -0.42 -8.38
C LEU A 73 -21.11 -0.86 -9.46
N ASP A 74 -21.91 -1.87 -9.18
CA ASP A 74 -23.13 -2.06 -9.95
C ASP A 74 -24.07 -0.92 -9.57
N LEU A 75 -23.90 0.25 -10.21
CA LEU A 75 -24.69 1.48 -10.00
C LEU A 75 -26.20 1.27 -10.23
N LYS A 76 -26.62 0.07 -10.64
CA LYS A 76 -28.00 -0.34 -10.89
C LYS A 76 -28.61 -1.20 -9.79
N LEU A 77 -27.84 -1.66 -8.80
CA LEU A 77 -28.42 -2.40 -7.68
C LEU A 77 -28.97 -1.42 -6.64
N PRO A 78 -30.27 -1.47 -6.30
CA PRO A 78 -30.79 -0.66 -5.21
C PRO A 78 -30.02 -0.97 -3.92
N ALA A 79 -29.73 0.06 -3.13
CA ALA A 79 -28.87 0.01 -1.93
C ALA A 79 -29.23 -1.07 -0.89
N LYS A 80 -30.38 -1.75 -1.03
CA LYS A 80 -30.86 -2.83 -0.18
C LYS A 80 -30.45 -4.25 -0.62
N THR A 81 -29.89 -4.43 -1.82
CA THR A 81 -29.50 -5.75 -2.37
C THR A 81 -28.00 -5.99 -2.47
N VAL A 82 -27.16 -5.12 -1.89
CA VAL A 82 -25.75 -5.46 -1.69
C VAL A 82 -25.68 -6.51 -0.59
N VAL A 83 -25.81 -7.78 -0.99
CA VAL A 83 -25.52 -8.91 -0.11
C VAL A 83 -24.04 -8.76 0.27
N ARG A 84 -23.79 -8.33 1.51
CA ARG A 84 -22.46 -8.21 2.14
C ARG A 84 -21.78 -9.57 2.38
N ARG A 85 -21.95 -10.53 1.47
CA ARG A 85 -21.15 -11.76 1.45
C ARG A 85 -20.08 -11.58 0.38
N GLY A 86 -19.14 -10.66 0.65
CA GLY A 86 -17.94 -10.53 -0.16
C GLY A 86 -17.06 -11.79 -0.01
N PRO A 87 -16.22 -12.10 -1.00
CA PRO A 87 -15.33 -13.26 -0.95
C PRO A 87 -14.51 -13.32 0.34
N ARG A 88 -14.28 -14.56 0.81
CA ARG A 88 -13.66 -14.94 2.10
C ARG A 88 -12.19 -14.51 2.30
N CYS A 89 -11.65 -13.65 1.44
CA CYS A 89 -10.35 -13.03 1.64
C CYS A 89 -10.38 -11.56 1.17
N PRO A 90 -10.13 -10.59 2.06
CA PRO A 90 -9.94 -9.21 1.69
C PRO A 90 -8.65 -9.11 0.88
N GLN A 91 -8.77 -8.64 -0.36
CA GLN A 91 -7.65 -8.53 -1.30
C GLN A 91 -6.74 -7.34 -1.00
N VAL A 92 -7.15 -6.52 -0.03
CA VAL A 92 -6.44 -5.32 0.39
C VAL A 92 -6.27 -5.35 1.90
N TYR A 93 -5.07 -5.08 2.35
CA TYR A 93 -4.74 -4.91 3.76
C TYR A 93 -4.05 -3.57 3.95
N ALA A 94 -4.30 -2.89 5.07
CA ALA A 94 -3.63 -1.64 5.37
C ALA A 94 -3.27 -1.49 6.84
N THR A 95 -2.32 -0.60 7.13
CA THR A 95 -2.06 -0.10 8.49
C THR A 95 -3.18 0.85 8.92
N LYS A 96 -3.46 0.94 10.23
CA LYS A 96 -4.56 1.76 10.80
C LYS A 96 -4.52 3.23 10.41
N ASP A 97 -3.33 3.77 10.17
CA ASP A 97 -3.06 5.18 9.93
C ASP A 97 -3.01 5.55 8.43
N TYR A 98 -3.30 4.62 7.51
CA TYR A 98 -3.11 4.85 6.07
C TYR A 98 -3.83 6.08 5.49
N ARG A 99 -4.92 6.53 6.12
CA ARG A 99 -5.66 7.73 5.69
C ARG A 99 -5.06 9.04 6.19
N SER A 100 -4.36 9.01 7.32
CA SER A 100 -3.83 10.20 7.99
C SER A 100 -2.31 10.34 7.84
N ASN A 101 -1.62 9.26 7.47
CA ASN A 101 -0.17 9.26 7.35
C ASN A 101 0.27 10.02 6.08
N PRO A 102 1.19 11.00 6.17
CA PRO A 102 1.66 11.74 5.01
C PRO A 102 2.52 10.91 4.05
N LYS A 103 3.05 9.77 4.49
CA LYS A 103 3.90 8.87 3.69
C LYS A 103 3.22 7.52 3.59
N LEU A 104 2.77 7.18 2.39
CA LEU A 104 2.05 5.93 2.11
C LEU A 104 2.82 5.11 1.08
N MET A 105 3.15 3.87 1.44
CA MET A 105 3.67 2.87 0.51
C MET A 105 2.55 1.94 0.06
N VAL A 106 2.41 1.75 -1.25
CA VAL A 106 1.45 0.81 -1.81
C VAL A 106 2.22 -0.34 -2.48
N ILE A 107 2.03 -1.56 -1.98
CA ILE A 107 2.59 -2.76 -2.58
C ILE A 107 1.51 -3.42 -3.44
N VAL A 108 1.73 -3.44 -4.74
CA VAL A 108 0.83 -4.09 -5.71
C VAL A 108 1.44 -5.41 -6.18
N GLN A 109 0.70 -6.49 -6.03
CA GLN A 109 1.18 -7.82 -6.39
C GLN A 109 1.25 -8.04 -7.90
N GLY A 110 2.29 -8.74 -8.33
CA GLY A 110 2.44 -9.24 -9.70
C GLY A 110 1.35 -10.24 -10.08
N LEU A 111 1.36 -10.73 -11.33
CA LEU A 111 0.46 -11.81 -11.73
C LEU A 111 0.77 -13.08 -10.93
N GLY A 112 -0.25 -13.77 -10.41
CA GLY A 112 -0.07 -15.06 -9.76
C GLY A 112 -1.16 -15.38 -8.74
N GLU A 113 -0.94 -16.45 -7.99
CA GLU A 113 -1.85 -16.96 -6.95
C GLU A 113 -1.35 -16.70 -5.53
N VAL A 114 -0.36 -15.81 -5.42
CA VAL A 114 0.28 -15.47 -4.17
C VAL A 114 -0.60 -14.45 -3.43
N PRO A 115 -0.87 -14.62 -2.12
CA PRO A 115 -1.67 -13.68 -1.34
C PRO A 115 -0.87 -12.42 -0.92
N PRO A 116 -1.54 -11.38 -0.41
CA PRO A 116 -0.88 -10.28 0.30
C PRO A 116 0.04 -10.79 1.42
N GLY A 117 1.18 -10.13 1.62
CA GLY A 117 2.21 -10.56 2.57
C GLY A 117 3.25 -11.53 1.99
N GLN A 118 3.02 -12.08 0.78
CA GLN A 118 3.89 -13.08 0.16
C GLN A 118 4.38 -12.64 -1.23
N TRP A 119 5.60 -13.02 -1.60
CA TRP A 119 6.18 -12.86 -2.94
C TRP A 119 6.19 -14.15 -3.74
N ALA A 120 6.61 -15.25 -3.12
CA ALA A 120 6.84 -16.51 -3.82
C ALA A 120 6.35 -17.72 -3.01
N ARG A 121 5.58 -18.60 -3.64
CA ARG A 121 5.16 -19.90 -3.07
C ARG A 121 6.33 -20.87 -3.00
N LYS A 122 7.11 -20.93 -4.08
CA LYS A 122 8.25 -21.85 -4.26
C LYS A 122 9.32 -21.68 -3.19
N LEU A 123 9.60 -20.46 -2.74
CA LEU A 123 10.66 -20.21 -1.76
C LEU A 123 10.38 -20.84 -0.40
N PHE A 124 9.12 -21.11 -0.04
CA PHE A 124 8.78 -21.84 1.19
C PHE A 124 8.91 -23.36 1.07
N THR A 125 8.89 -23.89 -0.14
CA THR A 125 8.79 -25.35 -0.39
C THR A 125 9.93 -25.87 -1.26
N ASN A 126 11.06 -25.15 -1.35
CA ASN A 126 12.22 -25.54 -2.16
C ASN A 126 13.35 -26.19 -1.36
N GLY A 127 13.11 -26.54 -0.09
CA GLY A 127 14.09 -27.21 0.76
C GLY A 127 15.24 -26.35 1.27
N LYS A 128 15.13 -25.02 1.21
CA LYS A 128 16.19 -24.10 1.68
C LYS A 128 15.79 -23.37 2.95
N ARG A 129 16.78 -23.19 3.82
CA ARG A 129 16.68 -22.39 5.06
C ARG A 129 16.67 -20.89 4.78
N GLY A 130 16.12 -20.12 5.71
CA GLY A 130 16.21 -18.66 5.76
C GLY A 130 15.48 -17.97 4.61
N GLN A 131 14.47 -18.63 4.03
CA GLN A 131 13.76 -18.10 2.86
C GLN A 131 12.65 -17.11 3.24
N TRP A 132 12.26 -17.02 4.52
CA TRP A 132 11.17 -16.16 4.99
C TRP A 132 11.27 -14.72 4.48
N GLY A 133 12.41 -14.05 4.69
CA GLY A 133 12.62 -12.69 4.21
C GLY A 133 12.65 -12.57 2.68
N LEU A 134 12.97 -13.65 1.97
CA LEU A 134 12.98 -13.66 0.51
C LEU A 134 11.58 -13.89 -0.07
N ALA A 135 10.79 -14.72 0.62
CA ALA A 135 9.48 -15.18 0.19
C ALA A 135 8.34 -14.26 0.62
N THR A 136 8.58 -13.29 1.53
CA THR A 136 7.53 -12.44 2.10
C THR A 136 7.73 -10.96 1.80
N GLN A 137 6.62 -10.22 1.87
CA GLN A 137 6.61 -8.75 1.82
C GLN A 137 7.11 -8.12 3.13
N PHE A 138 7.44 -8.93 4.14
CA PHE A 138 7.67 -8.46 5.51
C PHE A 138 8.90 -7.58 5.65
N PRO A 139 10.04 -7.83 4.97
CA PRO A 139 11.15 -6.89 5.02
C PRO A 139 10.80 -5.50 4.50
N TYR A 140 9.87 -5.40 3.54
CA TYR A 140 9.35 -4.11 3.10
C TYR A 140 8.44 -3.47 4.15
N ILE A 141 7.58 -4.27 4.77
CA ILE A 141 6.68 -3.81 5.83
C ILE A 141 7.49 -3.28 7.02
N GLU A 142 8.40 -4.09 7.56
CA GLU A 142 9.28 -3.73 8.66
C GLU A 142 10.05 -2.45 8.37
N ARG A 143 10.61 -2.34 7.16
CA ARG A 143 11.39 -1.18 6.78
C ARG A 143 10.53 0.07 6.63
N ALA A 144 9.37 0.00 5.97
CA ALA A 144 8.47 1.14 5.83
C ALA A 144 7.93 1.61 7.18
N LEU A 145 7.56 0.69 8.08
CA LEU A 145 7.14 1.03 9.43
C LEU A 145 8.26 1.70 10.24
N ALA A 146 9.52 1.25 10.09
CA ALA A 146 10.67 1.90 10.71
C ALA A 146 10.89 3.34 10.19
N GLU A 147 10.54 3.61 8.94
CA GLU A 147 10.55 4.95 8.33
C GLU A 147 9.24 5.73 8.59
N LYS A 148 8.32 5.18 9.39
CA LYS A 148 7.00 5.73 9.76
C LYS A 148 6.04 5.91 8.58
N TRP A 149 6.15 5.07 7.56
CA TRP A 149 5.23 5.08 6.42
C TRP A 149 4.05 4.17 6.72
N ALA A 150 2.85 4.62 6.36
CA ALA A 150 1.69 3.75 6.27
C ALA A 150 1.81 2.84 5.05
N ILE A 151 1.06 1.74 5.04
CA ILE A 151 1.20 0.71 4.02
C ILE A 151 -0.17 0.22 3.58
N ILE A 152 -0.34 0.03 2.26
CA ILE A 152 -1.42 -0.75 1.66
C ILE A 152 -0.81 -1.91 0.89
N LEU A 153 -1.24 -3.14 1.18
CA LEU A 153 -0.98 -4.33 0.37
C LEU A 153 -2.19 -4.57 -0.52
N CYS A 154 -1.98 -4.68 -1.83
CA CYS A 154 -3.02 -4.86 -2.83
C CYS A 154 -2.73 -6.11 -3.68
N ASP A 155 -3.56 -7.13 -3.57
CA ASP A 155 -3.59 -8.29 -4.47
C ASP A 155 -4.67 -8.10 -5.54
N PRO A 156 -4.30 -7.73 -6.79
CA PRO A 156 -5.28 -7.55 -7.85
C PRO A 156 -5.67 -8.85 -8.54
N ASN A 157 -5.20 -10.04 -8.14
CA ASN A 157 -5.26 -11.24 -8.98
C ASN A 157 -6.53 -12.08 -8.83
N HIS A 158 -7.20 -12.02 -7.67
CA HIS A 158 -8.34 -12.89 -7.40
C HIS A 158 -9.69 -12.19 -7.62
N ASP A 159 -10.69 -12.94 -8.08
CA ASP A 159 -12.11 -12.70 -7.82
C ASP A 159 -12.81 -14.07 -7.85
N GLU A 160 -13.52 -14.44 -6.78
CA GLU A 160 -14.33 -15.68 -6.68
C GLU A 160 -13.77 -16.92 -7.45
N GLY A 161 -12.46 -17.16 -7.31
CA GLY A 161 -11.75 -18.28 -7.93
C GLY A 161 -11.63 -18.23 -9.46
N LYS A 162 -11.64 -17.04 -10.08
CA LYS A 162 -11.27 -16.82 -11.48
C LYS A 162 -10.07 -15.87 -11.54
N PRO A 163 -9.02 -16.19 -12.33
CA PRO A 163 -7.93 -15.28 -12.58
C PRO A 163 -8.45 -13.99 -13.25
N LYS A 164 -8.11 -12.83 -12.69
CA LYS A 164 -8.43 -11.53 -13.34
C LYS A 164 -7.55 -11.34 -14.57
N ASN A 165 -8.17 -10.97 -15.69
CA ASN A 165 -7.43 -10.50 -16.86
C ASN A 165 -6.77 -9.12 -16.59
N ARG A 166 -5.84 -8.69 -17.45
CA ARG A 166 -5.10 -7.43 -17.29
C ARG A 166 -6.01 -6.22 -17.05
N LYS A 167 -7.16 -6.12 -17.74
CA LYS A 167 -8.09 -4.99 -17.58
C LYS A 167 -8.73 -4.98 -16.20
N THR A 168 -9.20 -6.12 -15.72
CA THR A 168 -9.80 -6.25 -14.38
C THR A 168 -8.80 -6.03 -13.25
N ARG A 169 -7.52 -6.40 -13.44
CA ARG A 169 -6.44 -6.12 -12.47
C ARG A 169 -6.17 -4.62 -12.37
N ALA A 170 -6.00 -3.95 -13.51
CA ALA A 170 -5.80 -2.51 -13.58
C ALA A 170 -6.97 -1.75 -12.94
N LEU A 171 -8.21 -2.18 -13.20
CA LEU A 171 -9.40 -1.61 -12.58
C LEU A 171 -9.38 -1.78 -11.06
N HIS A 172 -8.98 -2.93 -10.53
CA HIS A 172 -8.90 -3.12 -9.08
C HIS A 172 -7.89 -2.17 -8.41
N VAL A 173 -6.71 -2.00 -9.01
CA VAL A 173 -5.71 -1.03 -8.53
C VAL A 173 -6.24 0.41 -8.63
N GLN A 174 -6.94 0.74 -9.71
CA GLN A 174 -7.62 2.04 -9.86
C GLN A 174 -8.66 2.26 -8.76
N ARG A 175 -9.45 1.23 -8.38
CA ARG A 175 -10.41 1.34 -7.27
C ARG A 175 -9.73 1.55 -5.92
N VAL A 176 -8.62 0.86 -5.66
CA VAL A 176 -7.80 1.11 -4.47
C VAL A 176 -7.35 2.57 -4.43
N TRP A 177 -6.88 3.11 -5.56
CA TRP A 177 -6.52 4.52 -5.69
C TRP A 177 -7.72 5.44 -5.39
N GLU A 178 -8.85 5.23 -6.05
CA GLU A 178 -10.03 6.09 -5.92
C GLU A 178 -10.66 6.04 -4.52
N ASP A 179 -10.88 4.85 -3.98
CA ASP A 179 -11.68 4.63 -2.77
C ASP A 179 -10.87 4.74 -1.47
N LEU A 180 -9.56 4.45 -1.53
CA LEU A 180 -8.71 4.41 -0.34
C LEU A 180 -7.71 5.56 -0.31
N ILE A 181 -7.04 5.87 -1.42
CA ILE A 181 -5.94 6.85 -1.47
C ILE A 181 -6.46 8.26 -1.77
N ARG A 182 -7.45 8.37 -2.66
CA ARG A 182 -8.03 9.65 -3.11
C ARG A 182 -9.25 10.08 -2.31
N ALA A 183 -10.02 9.16 -1.75
CA ALA A 183 -11.20 9.45 -0.95
C ALA A 183 -10.87 10.33 0.27
N GLY A 184 -10.92 11.64 0.03
CA GLY A 184 -10.46 12.73 0.89
C GLY A 184 -10.78 14.12 0.32
N THR A 185 -11.05 14.25 -0.99
CA THR A 185 -11.50 15.51 -1.61
C THR A 185 -12.61 15.27 -2.65
N THR A 186 -13.80 15.81 -2.38
CA THR A 186 -14.95 15.86 -3.28
C THR A 186 -14.72 16.82 -4.45
N ALA A 187 -14.54 16.30 -5.67
CA ALA A 187 -14.91 16.97 -6.92
C ALA A 187 -14.91 15.93 -8.06
N THR A 188 -16.06 15.77 -8.74
CA THR A 188 -16.35 14.58 -9.59
C THR A 188 -16.26 14.85 -11.11
N LEU A 189 -15.83 16.02 -11.60
CA LEU A 189 -15.93 16.31 -13.05
C LEU A 189 -14.65 16.81 -13.77
N ASP A 190 -13.57 17.17 -13.08
CA ASP A 190 -12.25 17.45 -13.71
C ASP A 190 -11.36 16.19 -13.85
N LEU A 191 -11.93 15.02 -13.52
CA LEU A 191 -11.22 13.82 -13.07
C LEU A 191 -10.27 13.19 -14.08
N TYR A 192 -10.52 13.27 -15.39
CA TYR A 192 -9.81 12.40 -16.33
C TYR A 192 -8.36 12.83 -16.59
N GLU A 193 -8.12 14.12 -16.80
CA GLU A 193 -6.75 14.66 -16.86
C GLU A 193 -6.20 14.96 -15.45
N ALA A 194 -7.08 15.23 -14.47
CA ALA A 194 -6.68 15.41 -13.09
C ALA A 194 -6.12 14.13 -12.46
N ILE A 195 -6.56 12.92 -12.84
CA ILE A 195 -5.99 11.67 -12.29
C ILE A 195 -4.50 11.56 -12.62
N LYS A 196 -4.08 11.88 -13.86
CA LYS A 196 -2.66 11.83 -14.24
C LYS A 196 -1.85 12.90 -13.51
N LEU A 197 -2.37 14.13 -13.48
CA LEU A 197 -1.70 15.24 -12.82
C LEU A 197 -1.59 15.03 -11.31
N GLU A 198 -2.68 14.60 -10.67
CA GLU A 198 -2.73 14.24 -9.26
C GLU A 198 -1.79 13.07 -8.95
N PHE A 199 -1.80 12.02 -9.77
CA PHE A 199 -0.87 10.90 -9.63
C PHE A 199 0.58 11.40 -9.65
N ASN A 200 0.95 12.22 -10.62
CA ASN A 200 2.31 12.78 -10.73
C ASN A 200 2.67 13.75 -9.59
N GLN A 201 1.68 14.36 -8.94
CA GLN A 201 1.87 15.22 -7.77
C GLN A 201 2.00 14.44 -6.46
N ARG A 202 1.34 13.28 -6.35
CA ARG A 202 1.26 12.50 -5.09
C ARG A 202 2.20 11.31 -5.06
N VAL A 203 2.50 10.71 -6.20
CA VAL A 203 3.41 9.56 -6.29
C VAL A 203 4.83 10.05 -6.47
N GLN A 204 5.67 9.81 -5.47
CA GLN A 204 7.05 10.32 -5.47
C GLN A 204 8.03 9.32 -6.10
N ALA A 205 7.72 8.03 -6.05
CA ALA A 205 8.59 6.98 -6.58
C ALA A 205 7.83 5.70 -6.92
N ILE A 206 8.32 4.95 -7.90
CA ILE A 206 7.80 3.65 -8.32
C ILE A 206 8.97 2.66 -8.44
N ALA A 207 8.89 1.55 -7.72
CA ALA A 207 9.87 0.47 -7.81
C ALA A 207 9.23 -0.77 -8.46
N PHE A 208 9.82 -1.26 -9.54
CA PHE A 208 9.43 -2.53 -10.18
C PHE A 208 10.38 -3.64 -9.70
N LEU A 209 9.84 -4.75 -9.24
CA LEU A 209 10.61 -5.89 -8.74
C LEU A 209 10.46 -7.05 -9.74
N ASP A 210 11.54 -7.31 -10.48
CA ASP A 210 11.61 -8.28 -11.59
C ASP A 210 10.49 -8.14 -12.65
N GLY A 211 10.00 -6.92 -12.84
CA GLY A 211 8.97 -6.60 -13.82
C GLY A 211 9.50 -5.86 -15.04
N GLU A 212 8.89 -6.09 -16.19
CA GLU A 212 9.12 -5.27 -17.38
C GLU A 212 8.32 -3.97 -17.30
N VAL A 213 9.00 -2.86 -17.57
CA VAL A 213 8.36 -1.59 -17.86
C VAL A 213 8.16 -1.51 -19.36
N SER A 214 6.90 -1.45 -19.81
CA SER A 214 6.61 -0.90 -21.14
C SER A 214 7.04 0.56 -21.11
N ARG A 215 8.19 0.86 -21.74
CA ARG A 215 8.77 2.19 -21.73
C ARG A 215 7.77 3.15 -22.37
N ALA A 216 7.21 4.05 -21.56
CA ALA A 216 6.58 5.25 -22.09
C ALA A 216 7.60 5.97 -22.96
N ASP A 217 7.14 6.57 -24.06
CA ASP A 217 8.00 7.29 -24.99
C ASP A 217 8.77 8.39 -24.23
N PRO A 218 10.11 8.33 -24.12
CA PRO A 218 10.89 9.30 -23.36
C PRO A 218 10.77 10.73 -23.90
N SER A 219 10.28 10.91 -25.13
CA SER A 219 10.02 12.23 -25.71
C SER A 219 8.75 12.91 -25.20
N THR A 220 7.94 12.19 -24.43
CA THR A 220 6.71 12.72 -23.81
C THR A 220 6.98 13.19 -22.37
N PRO A 221 6.29 14.22 -21.87
CA PRO A 221 6.38 14.62 -20.46
C PRO A 221 6.11 13.47 -19.48
N GLU A 222 5.22 12.56 -19.84
CA GLU A 222 4.91 11.35 -19.07
C GLU A 222 6.08 10.37 -19.04
N GLY A 223 6.74 10.15 -20.19
CA GLY A 223 7.93 9.31 -20.28
C GLY A 223 9.11 9.89 -19.50
N GLU A 224 9.32 11.20 -19.56
CA GLU A 224 10.33 11.89 -18.76
C GLU A 224 10.05 11.77 -17.26
N TRP A 225 8.81 12.05 -16.84
CA TRP A 225 8.41 11.90 -15.44
C TRP A 225 8.60 10.46 -14.97
N PHE A 226 8.18 9.48 -15.75
CA PHE A 226 8.32 8.07 -15.40
C PHE A 226 9.78 7.66 -15.31
N ALA A 227 10.63 8.10 -16.24
CA ALA A 227 12.06 7.85 -16.19
C ALA A 227 12.72 8.46 -14.93
N LYS A 228 12.24 9.61 -14.48
CA LYS A 228 12.75 10.30 -13.28
C LYS A 228 12.27 9.67 -11.97
N HIS A 229 11.05 9.14 -11.92
CA HIS A 229 10.41 8.68 -10.68
C HIS A 229 10.32 7.16 -10.57
N SER A 230 10.84 6.39 -11.54
CA SER A 230 10.83 4.93 -11.47
C SER A 230 12.21 4.27 -11.47
N ARG A 231 12.27 3.06 -10.93
CA ARG A 231 13.42 2.17 -11.02
C ARG A 231 12.95 0.72 -11.14
N SER A 232 13.60 -0.04 -12.02
CA SER A 232 13.40 -1.48 -12.12
C SER A 232 14.58 -2.22 -11.48
N PHE A 233 14.27 -3.13 -10.55
CA PHE A 233 15.24 -4.00 -9.90
C PHE A 233 15.09 -5.39 -10.50
N ARG A 234 16.12 -5.88 -11.19
CA ARG A 234 16.07 -7.15 -11.92
C ARG A 234 17.15 -8.11 -11.44
N LYS A 235 16.91 -9.40 -11.63
CA LYS A 235 17.97 -10.41 -11.48
C LYS A 235 19.18 -10.11 -12.36
N GLN A 236 20.31 -10.69 -12.01
CA GLN A 236 21.53 -10.62 -12.80
C GLN A 236 21.32 -11.25 -14.18
N SER A 237 21.47 -10.41 -15.21
CA SER A 237 21.53 -10.81 -16.63
C SER A 237 22.89 -10.42 -17.22
N LEU A 238 23.25 -11.06 -18.33
CA LEU A 238 24.38 -10.67 -19.17
C LEU A 238 24.10 -9.39 -19.97
N ASP A 239 22.85 -8.94 -20.02
CA ASP A 239 22.45 -7.74 -20.74
C ASP A 239 22.91 -6.46 -20.02
N VAL A 240 23.24 -5.44 -20.82
CA VAL A 240 23.58 -4.12 -20.29
C VAL A 240 22.34 -3.49 -19.67
N ALA A 241 22.37 -3.30 -18.34
CA ALA A 241 21.32 -2.60 -17.62
C ALA A 241 21.10 -1.21 -18.22
N SER A 242 19.84 -0.86 -18.48
CA SER A 242 19.51 0.51 -18.88
C SER A 242 19.64 1.50 -17.72
N THR A 243 19.63 2.79 -18.01
CA THR A 243 19.83 3.87 -17.01
C THR A 243 18.83 3.86 -15.83
N ASN A 244 17.68 3.19 -15.99
CA ASN A 244 16.64 3.05 -14.97
C ASN A 244 16.52 1.64 -14.40
N GLU A 245 17.50 0.78 -14.69
CA GLU A 245 17.58 -0.58 -14.18
C GLU A 245 18.73 -0.71 -13.18
N GLU A 246 18.48 -1.42 -12.09
CA GLU A 246 19.48 -1.83 -11.12
C GLU A 246 19.47 -3.35 -11.02
N THR A 247 20.66 -3.94 -11.13
CA THR A 247 20.82 -5.38 -11.02
C THR A 247 20.92 -5.79 -9.56
N VAL A 248 20.20 -6.86 -9.23
CA VAL A 248 20.16 -7.51 -7.93
C VAL A 248 21.03 -8.77 -8.01
N ALA A 249 21.80 -9.03 -6.96
CA ALA A 249 22.77 -10.14 -6.90
C ALA A 249 22.09 -11.51 -6.73
N THR A 250 21.28 -11.90 -7.71
CA THR A 250 20.61 -13.20 -7.79
C THR A 250 20.32 -13.55 -9.25
N SER A 251 20.30 -14.84 -9.56
CA SER A 251 19.79 -15.37 -10.84
C SER A 251 18.35 -15.88 -10.75
N ASP A 252 17.77 -15.92 -9.55
CA ASP A 252 16.41 -16.40 -9.31
C ASP A 252 15.42 -15.24 -9.19
N HIS A 253 14.50 -15.16 -10.13
CA HIS A 253 13.44 -14.15 -10.19
C HIS A 253 12.61 -14.07 -8.90
N ASP A 254 12.28 -15.21 -8.30
CA ASP A 254 11.44 -15.30 -7.10
C ASP A 254 12.08 -14.60 -5.90
N SER A 255 13.42 -14.54 -5.87
CA SER A 255 14.21 -13.95 -4.78
C SER A 255 14.52 -12.47 -4.97
N VAL A 256 14.28 -11.91 -6.16
CA VAL A 256 14.60 -10.50 -6.47
C VAL A 256 13.97 -9.53 -5.48
N PRO A 257 12.66 -9.59 -5.17
CA PRO A 257 12.05 -8.70 -4.18
C PRO A 257 12.77 -8.77 -2.82
N GLY A 258 13.03 -9.99 -2.34
CA GLY A 258 13.68 -10.23 -1.06
C GLY A 258 15.09 -9.66 -0.94
N ILE A 259 15.88 -9.75 -2.01
CA ILE A 259 17.27 -9.28 -2.02
C ILE A 259 17.34 -7.77 -2.29
N ALA A 260 16.41 -7.23 -3.09
CA ALA A 260 16.40 -5.83 -3.50
C ALA A 260 16.01 -4.85 -2.40
N VAL A 261 15.49 -5.31 -1.24
CA VAL A 261 14.94 -4.47 -0.16
C VAL A 261 15.79 -3.22 0.12
N LYS A 262 17.09 -3.41 0.34
CA LYS A 262 18.00 -2.29 0.67
C LYS A 262 18.14 -1.29 -0.49
N GLN A 263 18.25 -1.78 -1.72
CA GLN A 263 18.39 -0.93 -2.91
C GLN A 263 17.10 -0.17 -3.19
N VAL A 264 15.95 -0.84 -3.06
CA VAL A 264 14.63 -0.24 -3.22
C VAL A 264 14.42 0.86 -2.20
N PHE A 265 14.66 0.62 -0.91
CA PHE A 265 14.47 1.67 0.10
C PHE A 265 15.47 2.82 -0.04
N ARG A 266 16.69 2.57 -0.51
CA ARG A 266 17.61 3.66 -0.87
C ARG A 266 17.00 4.55 -1.95
N PHE A 267 16.45 3.95 -3.00
CA PHE A 267 15.79 4.69 -4.09
C PHE A 267 14.54 5.43 -3.62
N LEU A 268 13.62 4.75 -2.92
CA LEU A 268 12.37 5.35 -2.44
C LEU A 268 12.64 6.51 -1.48
N LYS A 269 13.53 6.34 -0.50
CA LYS A 269 13.87 7.41 0.44
C LYS A 269 14.49 8.61 -0.25
N ALA A 270 15.46 8.39 -1.14
CA ALA A 270 16.06 9.50 -1.88
C ALA A 270 15.03 10.33 -2.65
N LYS A 271 13.94 9.72 -3.13
CA LYS A 271 12.84 10.41 -3.81
C LYS A 271 11.90 11.12 -2.85
N VAL A 272 11.60 10.50 -1.71
CA VAL A 272 10.77 11.10 -0.66
C VAL A 272 11.46 12.31 -0.04
N ASP A 273 12.74 12.19 0.30
CA ASP A 273 13.51 13.26 0.92
C ASP A 273 13.65 14.47 -0.03
N GLN A 274 13.86 14.22 -1.33
CA GLN A 274 13.82 15.26 -2.37
C GLN A 274 12.47 16.00 -2.47
N PHE A 275 11.38 15.35 -2.06
CA PHE A 275 10.05 15.93 -2.09
C PHE A 275 9.75 16.75 -0.83
N ASP A 276 10.24 16.30 0.32
CA ASP A 276 10.16 17.06 1.58
C ASP A 276 10.99 18.37 1.52
N ASP A 277 12.05 18.41 0.69
CA ASP A 277 12.87 19.60 0.43
C ASP A 277 12.22 20.63 -0.51
N ILE A 278 11.04 20.34 -1.08
CA ILE A 278 10.31 21.29 -1.91
C ILE A 278 9.51 22.22 -0.98
N PRO A 279 9.82 23.53 -0.91
CA PRO A 279 9.09 24.46 -0.06
C PRO A 279 7.60 24.42 -0.42
N SER A 280 6.77 24.35 0.61
CA SER A 280 5.32 24.35 0.47
C SER A 280 4.86 25.58 -0.31
N ARG A 281 3.71 25.48 -0.98
CA ARG A 281 3.12 26.62 -1.70
C ARG A 281 2.92 27.85 -0.80
N ALA A 282 2.72 27.64 0.50
CA ALA A 282 2.67 28.70 1.50
C ALA A 282 4.04 29.35 1.75
N GLU A 283 5.11 28.58 1.84
CA GLU A 283 6.49 29.07 2.00
C GLU A 283 6.98 29.79 0.73
N VAL A 284 6.67 29.26 -0.46
CA VAL A 284 6.95 29.92 -1.73
C VAL A 284 6.19 31.24 -1.84
N ASN A 285 4.93 31.29 -1.41
CA ASN A 285 4.15 32.53 -1.38
C ASN A 285 4.69 33.54 -0.34
N ALA A 286 5.19 33.07 0.81
CA ALA A 286 5.82 33.92 1.82
C ALA A 286 7.17 34.48 1.36
N LEU A 287 7.98 33.68 0.64
CA LEU A 287 9.23 34.10 0.02
C LEU A 287 8.99 35.10 -1.13
N ASN A 288 7.93 34.89 -1.91
CA ASN A 288 7.54 35.78 -3.01
C ASN A 288 6.79 37.04 -2.55
N ALA A 289 6.28 37.07 -1.32
CA ALA A 289 5.61 38.25 -0.78
C ALA A 289 6.57 39.43 -0.56
N GLY A 290 7.89 39.18 -0.47
CA GLY A 290 8.92 40.20 -0.24
C GLY A 290 8.70 41.02 1.04
N PRO A 291 9.69 41.80 1.49
CA PRO A 291 9.45 42.79 2.52
C PRO A 291 8.59 43.91 1.93
N SER A 292 7.27 43.81 2.07
CA SER A 292 6.39 44.93 1.75
C SER A 292 6.71 46.09 2.68
N SER A 293 7.06 47.20 2.06
CA SER A 293 7.48 48.47 2.60
C SER A 293 6.56 48.97 3.73
N ALA A 294 6.96 48.78 4.99
CA ALA A 294 6.44 49.58 6.10
C ALA A 294 7.34 50.82 6.28
N VAL A 295 7.15 51.82 5.42
CA VAL A 295 7.63 53.19 5.68
C VAL A 295 6.53 53.93 6.43
N ILE A 296 6.79 54.13 7.73
CA ILE A 296 6.60 55.34 8.55
C ILE A 296 5.44 56.29 8.18
N SER A 297 4.46 56.40 9.09
CA SER A 297 3.55 57.53 9.39
C SER A 297 2.31 56.94 10.08
N THR A 298 1.85 57.27 11.29
CA THR A 298 1.98 58.47 12.13
C THR A 298 1.55 58.07 13.56
N LEU A 299 2.37 58.36 14.57
CA LEU A 299 1.92 58.46 15.96
C LEU A 299 1.46 59.90 16.17
N SER A 300 0.14 60.11 16.22
CA SER A 300 -0.48 61.34 16.69
C SER A 300 -1.49 61.01 17.78
N SER A 301 -1.01 61.18 19.02
CA SER A 301 -1.73 61.63 20.22
C SER A 301 -3.27 61.57 20.21
N SER A 302 -3.82 60.69 21.04
CA SER A 302 -5.17 60.80 21.61
C SER A 302 -5.24 61.94 22.63
N PRO A 303 -6.39 62.62 22.74
CA PRO A 303 -6.87 63.14 24.00
C PRO A 303 -8.12 62.40 24.48
N GLN A 304 -8.18 62.20 25.79
CA GLN A 304 -9.29 61.66 26.57
C GLN A 304 -10.55 62.54 26.51
N LEU A 305 -11.72 61.91 26.68
CA LEU A 305 -12.98 62.46 27.24
C LEU A 305 -13.77 61.25 27.79
N SER A 306 -13.68 60.96 29.10
CA SER A 306 -14.62 61.35 30.18
C SER A 306 -15.93 60.54 30.19
N GLU A 307 -16.08 59.69 31.21
CA GLU A 307 -17.36 59.11 31.67
C GLU A 307 -18.33 60.20 32.15
N PRO A 308 -19.63 59.87 32.28
CA PRO A 308 -20.13 59.71 33.65
C PRO A 308 -21.08 58.53 33.90
N ASN A 309 -21.13 58.22 35.20
CA ASN A 309 -21.76 57.19 36.03
C ASN A 309 -23.28 56.87 35.84
N PRO A 310 -23.78 55.79 36.49
CA PRO A 310 -25.03 55.07 36.20
C PRO A 310 -26.19 55.35 37.18
N GLU A 311 -27.26 54.57 36.99
CA GLU A 311 -28.31 54.08 37.94
C GLU A 311 -29.78 54.44 37.54
N PRO A 312 -30.83 53.80 38.13
CA PRO A 312 -31.18 52.38 38.04
C PRO A 312 -32.73 52.19 37.88
N SER A 313 -33.21 50.98 38.19
CA SER A 313 -34.61 50.52 38.42
C SER A 313 -35.33 49.84 37.27
N ASP A 314 -36.26 48.91 37.46
CA ASP A 314 -36.55 47.78 38.38
C ASP A 314 -37.92 47.23 37.86
N TYR A 315 -38.31 46.01 38.27
CA TYR A 315 -39.58 45.30 38.01
C TYR A 315 -39.71 44.60 36.64
N GLY A 316 -39.99 43.30 36.54
CA GLY A 316 -40.33 42.34 37.57
C GLY A 316 -40.60 40.94 37.00
N THR A 317 -40.62 39.99 37.93
CA THR A 317 -41.07 38.60 37.88
C THR A 317 -42.23 38.27 36.92
N LYS A 318 -42.13 37.12 36.24
CA LYS A 318 -43.09 36.01 36.41
C LYS A 318 -42.57 34.69 35.80
N ASP A 319 -42.78 33.66 36.60
CA ASP A 319 -42.48 32.24 36.42
C ASP A 319 -43.70 31.53 35.74
N PRO A 320 -43.86 30.19 35.71
CA PRO A 320 -43.93 29.39 34.47
C PRO A 320 -45.28 28.65 34.27
N SER A 321 -45.55 28.15 33.05
CA SER A 321 -46.30 26.88 32.78
C SER A 321 -46.73 26.78 31.32
N SER A 322 -46.29 25.72 30.62
CA SER A 322 -47.06 24.83 29.70
C SER A 322 -46.13 23.80 29.10
#